data_AF-A0AAP0FWS1-F1
#
_entry.id   AF-A0AAP0FWS1-F1
#
_cell.length_a   1.000
_cell.length_b   1.000
_cell.length_c   1.000
_cell.angle_alpha   90.00
_cell.angle_beta   90.00
_cell.angle_gamma   90.00
#
_symmetry.space_group_name_H-M   'P 1'
#
loop_
_entity.id
_entity.type
_entity.pdbx_description
1 polymer ?
#
loop_
_entity_poly.entity_id
_entity_poly.type
_entity_poly.pdbx_seq_one_letter_code
_entity_poly.pdbx_strand_id
1 'polypeptide(L)' 'MSTSVAYLIGIRVSGRKLGGILTRYPEILGMRVGRVIKPFVDYLGSLGLPKLAVERLVEKKPHILGSVWKSKCCPTWLL' A
#
# COMPACT_ATOMS: atom_id res chain seq x y z
N MET A 1 -2.69 -7.09 16.20
CA MET A 1 -1.88 -6.94 14.97
C MET A 1 -2.66 -6.10 13.96
N SER A 2 -2.07 -5.06 13.38
CA SER A 2 -2.74 -4.28 12.33
C SER A 2 -2.90 -5.10 11.06
N THR A 3 -4.12 -5.15 10.53
CA THR A 3 -4.48 -5.85 9.28
C THR A 3 -3.64 -5.38 8.08
N SER A 4 -3.22 -4.12 8.07
CA SER A 4 -2.33 -3.53 7.05
C SER A 4 -0.96 -4.20 7.01
N VAL A 5 -0.38 -4.48 8.18
CA VAL A 5 0.94 -5.13 8.28
C VAL A 5 0.84 -6.58 7.85
N ALA A 6 -0.19 -7.29 8.30
CA ALA A 6 -0.44 -8.68 7.89
C ALA A 6 -0.61 -8.80 6.37
N TYR A 7 -1.30 -7.85 5.74
CA TYR A 7 -1.49 -7.85 4.29
C TYR A 7 -0.19 -7.55 3.54
N LEU A 8 0.61 -6.58 3.99
CA LEU A 8 1.92 -6.27 3.39
C LEU A 8 2.88 -7.46 3.48
N ILE A 9 2.88 -8.18 4.61
CA ILE A 9 3.62 -9.44 4.75
C ILE A 9 3.08 -10.49 3.76
N GLY A 10 1.76 -10.56 3.57
CA GLY A 10 1.11 -11.43 2.58
C GLY A 10 1.49 -11.12 1.12
N ILE A 11 1.78 -9.85 0.80
CA ILE A 11 2.32 -9.41 -0.49
C ILE A 11 3.84 -9.68 -0.59
N ARG A 12 4.44 -10.47 0.31
CA ARG A 12 5.88 -10.78 0.38
C ARG A 12 6.81 -9.60 0.69
N VAL A 13 6.29 -8.50 1.25
CA VAL A 13 7.15 -7.45 1.78
C VAL A 13 7.94 -8.01 2.97
N SER A 14 9.27 -7.95 2.90
CA SER A 14 10.14 -8.47 3.95
C SER A 14 9.91 -7.71 5.26
N GLY A 15 9.54 -8.42 6.33
CA GLY A 15 9.21 -7.83 7.64
C GLY A 15 10.29 -6.90 8.20
N ARG A 16 11.57 -7.18 7.92
CA ARG A 16 12.71 -6.31 8.29
C ARG A 16 12.62 -4.92 7.66
N LYS A 17 12.25 -4.85 6.39
CA LYS A 17 12.10 -3.57 5.66
C LYS A 17 10.79 -2.88 6.01
N LEU A 18 9.74 -3.67 6.22
CA LEU A 18 8.42 -3.22 6.65
C LEU A 18 8.51 -2.42 7.97
N GLY A 19 9.30 -2.89 8.94
CA GLY A 19 9.55 -2.16 10.18
C GLY A 19 10.14 -0.76 9.95
N GLY A 20 11.14 -0.64 9.07
CA GLY A 20 11.74 0.64 8.70
C GLY A 20 10.83 1.57 7.88
N ILE A 21 9.84 1.00 7.19
CA ILE A 21 8.82 1.76 6.46
C ILE A 21 7.77 2.29 7.43
N LEU A 22 7.30 1.46 8.38
CA LEU A 22 6.29 1.85 9.36
C LEU A 22 6.79 2.93 10.33
N THR A 23 8.09 2.93 10.66
CA THR A 23 8.69 4.00 11.48
C THR A 23 8.76 5.33 10.76
N ARG A 24 8.96 5.34 9.43
CA ARG A 24 8.96 6.56 8.61
C ARG A 24 7.57 6.99 8.17
N TYR A 25 6.67 6.03 7.96
CA TYR A 25 5.32 6.22 7.42
C TYR A 25 4.31 5.47 8.31
N PRO A 26 4.03 5.98 9.52
CA PRO A 26 3.06 5.37 10.43
C PRO A 26 1.63 5.40 9.88
N GLU A 27 1.34 6.31 8.95
CA GLU A 27 0.06 6.44 8.25
C GLU A 27 -0.43 5.16 7.55
N ILE A 28 0.49 4.27 7.14
CA ILE A 28 0.16 2.98 6.53
C ILE A 28 -0.65 2.09 7.50
N LEU A 29 -0.41 2.23 8.82
CA LEU A 29 -1.16 1.51 9.85
C LEU A 29 -2.63 1.95 9.90
N GLY A 30 -2.92 3.20 9.54
CA GLY A 30 -4.27 3.75 9.46
C GLY A 30 -4.98 3.49 8.13
N MET A 31 -4.27 3.00 7.11
CA MET A 31 -4.88 2.75 5.80
C MET A 31 -5.75 1.48 5.82
N ARG A 32 -6.92 1.56 5.17
CA ARG A 32 -7.79 0.41 4.98
C ARG A 32 -7.28 -0.47 3.85
N VAL A 33 -6.83 -1.67 4.20
CA VAL A 33 -6.35 -2.70 3.26
C VAL A 33 -7.31 -2.93 2.10
N GLY A 34 -8.60 -3.15 2.39
CA GLY A 34 -9.59 -3.49 1.36
C GLY A 34 -9.91 -2.35 0.39
N ARG A 35 -9.73 -1.09 0.79
CA ARG A 35 -10.03 0.08 -0.05
C ARG A 35 -8.80 0.68 -0.74
N VAL A 36 -7.62 0.53 -0.14
CA VAL A 36 -6.41 1.19 -0.59
C VAL A 36 -5.42 0.18 -1.15
N ILE A 37 -4.99 -0.76 -0.30
CA ILE A 37 -3.85 -1.63 -0.63
C ILE A 37 -4.26 -2.73 -1.63
N LYS A 38 -5.41 -3.36 -1.44
CA LYS A 38 -5.91 -4.44 -2.31
C LYS A 38 -6.12 -3.99 -3.76
N PRO A 39 -6.89 -2.91 -4.04
CA PRO A 39 -7.09 -2.47 -5.41
C PRO A 39 -5.84 -1.80 -6.01
N PHE A 40 -4.87 -1.35 -5.20
CA PHE A 40 -3.56 -0.90 -5.71
C PHE A 40 -2.78 -2.05 -6.34
N VAL A 41 -2.68 -3.16 -5.61
CA VAL A 41 -1.98 -4.36 -6.08
C VAL A 41 -2.68 -4.92 -7.31
N ASP A 42 -4.01 -4.91 -7.33
CA ASP A 42 -4.82 -5.35 -8.46
C ASP A 42 -4.62 -4.45 -9.71
N TYR A 43 -4.58 -3.14 -9.51
CA TYR A 43 -4.28 -2.17 -10.57
C TYR A 43 -2.88 -2.35 -11.16
N LEU A 44 -1.87 -2.55 -10.31
CA LEU A 44 -0.51 -2.81 -10.77
C LEU A 44 -0.42 -4.15 -11.51
N GLY A 45 -1.15 -5.17 -11.03
CA GLY A 45 -1.30 -6.44 -11.74
C GLY A 45 -1.94 -6.27 -13.12
N SER A 46 -3.00 -5.47 -13.22
CA SER A 46 -3.65 -5.12 -14.50
C SER A 46 -2.74 -4.34 -15.45
N LEU A 47 -1.76 -3.58 -14.94
CA LEU A 47 -0.73 -2.94 -15.75
C LEU A 47 0.38 -3.90 -16.22
N GLY A 48 0.29 -5.19 -15.88
CA GLY A 48 1.30 -6.20 -16.22
C GLY A 48 2.55 -6.16 -15.34
N LEU A 49 2.51 -5.46 -14.19
CA LEU A 49 3.66 -5.40 -13.29
C LEU A 49 3.77 -6.70 -12.49
N PRO A 50 4.98 -7.32 -12.45
CA PRO A 50 5.19 -8.48 -11.62
C PRO A 50 5.07 -8.09 -10.14
N LYS A 51 4.55 -9.01 -9.31
CA LYS A 51 4.34 -8.80 -7.87
C LYS A 51 5.61 -8.31 -7.15
N LEU A 52 6.78 -8.78 -7.59
CA LEU A 52 8.10 -8.32 -7.15
C LEU A 52 8.37 -6.83 -7.39
N ALA A 53 7.89 -6.28 -8.51
CA ALA A 53 7.99 -4.86 -8.79
C ALA A 53 7.06 -4.06 -7.87
N VAL A 54 5.86 -4.58 -7.60
CA VAL A 54 4.91 -3.98 -6.64
C VAL A 54 5.50 -3.93 -5.24
N GLU A 55 6.10 -5.02 -4.77
CA GLU A 55 6.82 -5.10 -3.50
C GLU A 55 7.92 -4.03 -3.40
N ARG A 56 8.77 -3.94 -4.42
CA ARG A 56 9.87 -2.96 -4.48
C ARG A 56 9.36 -1.53 -4.53
N LEU A 57 8.21 -1.30 -5.17
CA LEU A 57 7.60 0.03 -5.26
C LEU A 57 7.06 0.47 -3.90
N VAL A 58 6.36 -0.42 -3.20
CA VAL A 58 5.89 -0.17 -1.83
C VAL A 58 7.07 0.02 -0.87
N GLU A 59 8.17 -0.72 -1.09
CA GLU A 59 9.39 -0.58 -0.30
C GLU A 59 10.07 0.79 -0.51
N LYS A 60 10.30 1.19 -1.77
CA LYS A 60 11.00 2.44 -2.09
C LYS A 60 10.14 3.68 -1.93
N LYS A 61 8.84 3.58 -2.21
CA LYS A 61 7.91 4.71 -2.27
C LYS A 61 6.56 4.35 -1.64
N PRO A 62 6.51 4.13 -0.32
CA PRO A 62 5.28 3.78 0.40
C PRO A 62 4.21 4.88 0.31
N HIS A 63 4.59 6.14 0.11
CA HIS A 63 3.68 7.27 -0.08
C HIS A 63 2.74 7.10 -1.28
N ILE A 64 3.10 6.30 -2.30
CA ILE A 64 2.25 6.06 -3.48
C ILE A 64 0.93 5.38 -3.08
N LEU A 65 0.95 4.53 -2.03
CA LEU A 65 -0.26 3.90 -1.48
C LEU A 65 -1.24 4.95 -0.96
N GLY A 66 -0.74 6.00 -0.30
CA GLY A 66 -1.57 7.08 0.24
C GLY A 66 -1.98 8.08 -0.83
N SER A 67 -1.04 8.60 -1.62
CA SER A 67 -1.26 9.73 -2.53
C SER A 67 -2.12 9.39 -3.75
N VAL A 68 -1.85 8.25 -4.41
CA VAL A 68 -2.60 7.85 -5.63
C VAL A 68 -4.04 7.47 -5.29
N TRP A 69 -4.25 6.83 -4.14
CA TRP A 69 -5.58 6.43 -3.69
C TRP A 69 -6.39 7.57 -3.11
N LYS A 70 -5.76 8.48 -2.35
CA LYS A 70 -6.46 9.65 -1.83
C LYS A 70 -7.00 10.54 -2.96
N SER A 71 -6.28 10.64 -4.08
CA SER A 71 -6.76 11.35 -5.27
C SER A 71 -7.87 10.61 -6.02
N LYS A 72 -7.83 9.27 -6.14
CA LYS A 72 -8.91 8.48 -6.78
C LYS A 72 -10.16 8.28 -5.92
N CYS A 73 -10.02 8.19 -4.59
CA CYS A 73 -11.14 7.96 -3.66
C CYS A 73 -11.75 9.24 -3.10
N CYS A 74 -11.09 10.39 -3.23
CA CYS A 74 -11.72 11.69 -2.98
C CYS A 74 -11.94 12.48 -4.28
N PRO A 75 -12.95 12.13 -5.10
CA PRO A 75 -13.60 13.13 -5.94
C PRO A 75 -14.92 13.64 -5.34
N THR A 76 -15.48 13.08 -4.24
CA THR A 76 -16.91 13.39 -3.94
C THR A 76 -17.41 13.26 -2.50
N TRP A 77 -16.57 13.25 -1.45
CA TRP A 77 -17.07 13.25 -0.05
C TRP A 77 -16.85 14.59 0.66
N LEU A 78 -17.07 15.69 -0.06
CA LEU A 78 -17.16 17.08 0.44
C LEU A 78 -18.41 17.78 -0.13
N LEU A 79 -19.46 17.02 -0.40
CA LEU A 79 -20.84 17.46 -0.63
C LEU A 79 -21.75 16.64 0.28
#